data_AF-A0A7V7K1C7-F1
#
_entry.id   AF-A0A7V7K1C7-F1
#
_cell.length_a   1.000
_cell.length_b   1.000
_cell.length_c   1.000
_cell.angle_alpha   90.00
_cell.angle_beta   90.00
_cell.angle_gamma   90.00
#
_symmetry.space_group_name_H-M   'P 1'
#
loop_
_entity.id
_entity.type
_entity.pdbx_description
1 polymer ?
#
loop_
_entity_poly.entity_id
_entity_poly.type
_entity_poly.pdbx_seq_one_letter_code
_entity_poly.pdbx_strand_id
1 'polypeptide(L)'
;MDSTTSPSLALELLDALYEIHRDWLAGYTFACGRGCSACCTQSVNVTALEGRLVSDYLLANGWGRAGLEQRLGKFPGRRRALLTTNDFARLCFDGVEAPEEEGTPWDFTPCLFLKNNCCTIYPVRPFMC
;
A
#
# COMPACT_ATOMS: atom_id res chain seq x y z
N MET A 1 29.65 5.52 -10.19
CA MET A 1 28.99 5.91 -11.45
C MET A 1 28.20 4.70 -11.90
N ASP A 2 26.88 4.90 -11.98
CA ASP A 2 25.81 4.00 -12.41
C ASP A 2 25.86 2.52 -12.05
N SER A 3 25.12 2.18 -10.99
CA SER A 3 24.50 0.88 -10.82
C SER A 3 22.99 1.08 -10.91
N THR A 4 22.48 1.25 -12.14
CA THR A 4 21.07 1.06 -12.45
C THR A 4 20.76 -0.43 -12.28
N THR A 5 20.42 -0.83 -11.06
CA THR A 5 19.90 -2.16 -10.77
C THR A 5 18.59 -2.29 -11.55
N SER A 6 18.59 -3.10 -12.61
CA SER A 6 17.34 -3.48 -13.29
C SER A 6 16.31 -3.87 -12.24
N PRO A 7 15.04 -3.41 -12.33
CA PRO A 7 14.00 -3.87 -11.43
C PRO A 7 13.96 -5.41 -11.46
N SER A 8 13.76 -6.02 -10.29
CA SER A 8 13.60 -7.47 -10.25
C SER A 8 12.33 -7.85 -11.02
N LEU A 9 12.28 -9.07 -11.57
CA LEU A 9 11.08 -9.61 -12.23
C LEU A 9 9.81 -9.42 -11.37
N ALA A 10 9.93 -9.50 -10.04
CA ALA A 10 8.81 -9.28 -9.13
C ALA A 10 8.27 -7.83 -9.17
N LEU A 11 9.13 -6.82 -9.31
CA LEU A 11 8.72 -5.43 -9.46
C LEU A 11 8.13 -5.17 -10.85
N GLU A 12 8.68 -5.78 -11.89
CA GLU A 12 8.12 -5.71 -13.25
C GLU A 12 6.72 -6.33 -13.32
N LEU A 13 6.52 -7.49 -12.68
CA LEU A 13 5.21 -8.12 -12.57
C LEU A 13 4.23 -7.26 -11.76
N LEU A 14 4.69 -6.65 -10.67
CA LEU A 14 3.85 -5.74 -9.90
C LEU A 14 3.41 -4.54 -10.75
N ASP A 15 4.34 -3.91 -11.48
CA ASP A 15 4.04 -2.79 -12.37
C ASP A 15 2.99 -3.18 -13.44
N ALA A 16 3.16 -4.34 -14.07
CA ALA A 16 2.18 -4.87 -15.02
C ALA A 16 0.79 -5.09 -14.38
N LEU A 17 0.73 -5.57 -13.13
CA LEU A 17 -0.54 -5.71 -12.40
C LEU A 17 -1.20 -4.35 -12.13
N TYR A 18 -0.42 -3.32 -11.77
CA TYR A 18 -0.93 -1.96 -11.58
C TYR A 18 -1.49 -1.37 -12.88
N GLU A 19 -0.83 -1.60 -14.02
CA GLU A 19 -1.32 -1.12 -15.32
C GLU A 19 -2.61 -1.84 -15.75
N ILE A 20 -2.67 -3.17 -15.63
CA ILE A 20 -3.90 -3.93 -15.90
C ILE A 20 -5.06 -3.42 -15.04
N HIS A 21 -4.81 -3.18 -13.75
CA HIS A 21 -5.82 -2.66 -12.84
C HIS A 21 -6.23 -1.22 -13.20
N ARG A 22 -5.28 -0.35 -13.55
CA ARG A 22 -5.54 1.03 -13.98
C ARG A 22 -6.44 1.07 -15.21
N ASP A 23 -6.15 0.24 -16.21
CA ASP A 23 -6.94 0.13 -17.44
C ASP A 23 -8.36 -0.35 -17.13
N TRP A 24 -8.49 -1.34 -16.24
CA TRP A 24 -9.79 -1.82 -15.80
C TRP A 24 -10.60 -0.73 -15.06
N LEU A 25 -9.95 0.04 -14.18
CA LEU A 25 -10.59 1.14 -13.44
C LEU A 25 -11.02 2.30 -14.34
N ALA A 26 -10.41 2.48 -15.52
CA ALA A 26 -10.74 3.59 -16.43
C ALA A 26 -12.21 3.57 -16.91
N GLY A 27 -12.89 2.44 -16.81
CA GLY A 27 -14.33 2.30 -17.09
C GLY A 27 -15.25 2.82 -15.98
N TYR A 28 -14.72 3.27 -14.85
CA TYR A 28 -15.51 3.60 -13.65
C TYR A 28 -15.25 5.03 -13.15
N THR A 29 -16.26 5.61 -12.51
CA THR A 29 -16.14 6.91 -11.82
C THR A 29 -16.12 6.69 -10.32
N PHE A 30 -15.08 7.17 -9.64
CA PHE A 30 -14.90 7.02 -8.20
C PHE A 30 -15.03 8.36 -7.46
N ALA A 31 -15.56 8.32 -6.24
CA ALA A 31 -15.45 9.43 -5.30
C ALA A 31 -14.01 9.60 -4.79
N CYS A 32 -13.22 8.52 -4.77
CA CYS A 32 -11.80 8.58 -4.44
C CYS A 32 -11.04 9.23 -5.59
N GLY A 33 -10.32 10.30 -5.26
CA GLY A 33 -9.48 11.06 -6.18
C GLY A 33 -8.40 11.81 -5.40
N ARG A 34 -7.48 12.47 -6.10
CA ARG A 34 -6.45 13.27 -5.45
C ARG A 34 -7.11 14.39 -4.63
N GLY A 35 -6.78 14.47 -3.34
CA GLY A 35 -7.39 15.42 -2.40
C GLY A 35 -8.57 14.85 -1.58
N CYS A 36 -9.00 13.61 -1.85
CA CYS A 36 -9.86 12.87 -0.94
C CYS A 36 -9.03 12.26 0.20
N SER A 37 -9.51 12.37 1.44
CA SER A 37 -8.86 11.82 2.64
C SER A 37 -9.77 10.94 3.49
N ALA A 38 -10.96 10.57 2.99
CA ALA A 38 -11.97 9.88 3.76
C ALA A 38 -11.52 8.49 4.28
N CYS A 39 -10.72 7.77 3.49
CA CYS A 39 -10.17 6.45 3.84
C CYS A 39 -8.67 6.46 4.21
N CYS A 40 -8.02 7.63 4.25
CA CYS A 40 -6.56 7.74 4.42
C CYS A 40 -6.12 7.54 5.88
N THR A 41 -6.23 6.31 6.37
CA THR A 41 -5.92 5.91 7.74
C THR A 41 -4.67 5.03 7.82
N GLN A 42 -4.33 4.55 9.02
CA GLN A 42 -3.21 3.65 9.25
C GLN A 42 -3.58 2.16 9.12
N SER A 43 -4.86 1.83 8.91
CA SER A 43 -5.35 0.47 8.70
C SER A 43 -5.22 0.01 7.26
N VAL A 44 -3.98 -0.03 6.76
CA VAL A 44 -3.65 -0.50 5.40
C VAL A 44 -2.64 -1.64 5.44
N ASN A 45 -2.95 -2.72 4.72
CA ASN A 45 -2.02 -3.79 4.45
C ASN A 45 -1.25 -3.48 3.16
N VAL A 46 0.02 -3.82 3.18
CA VAL A 46 0.92 -3.63 2.04
C VAL A 46 1.77 -4.87 1.87
N THR A 47 2.02 -5.25 0.62
CA THR A 47 3.01 -6.27 0.32
C THR A 47 4.43 -5.72 0.51
N ALA A 48 5.42 -6.60 0.64
CA ALA A 48 6.81 -6.18 0.72
C ALA A 48 7.28 -5.44 -0.56
N LEU A 49 6.73 -5.80 -1.72
CA LEU A 49 7.05 -5.16 -3.00
C LEU A 49 6.49 -3.73 -3.08
N GLU A 50 5.23 -3.52 -2.69
CA GLU A 50 4.64 -2.18 -2.60
C GLU A 50 5.36 -1.32 -1.56
N GLY A 51 5.70 -1.91 -0.40
CA GLY A 51 6.50 -1.22 0.61
C GLY A 51 7.87 -0.77 0.07
N ARG A 52 8.48 -1.56 -0.80
CA ARG A 52 9.73 -1.17 -1.49
C ARG A 52 9.50 -0.02 -2.47
N LEU A 53 8.44 -0.05 -3.28
CA LEU A 53 8.09 1.05 -4.18
C LEU A 53 7.87 2.36 -3.44
N VAL A 54 7.12 2.31 -2.32
CA VAL A 54 6.89 3.47 -1.45
C VAL A 54 8.22 3.98 -0.89
N SER A 55 9.07 3.09 -0.37
CA SER A 55 10.38 3.47 0.16
C SER A 55 11.26 4.15 -0.89
N ASP A 56 11.37 3.55 -2.08
CA ASP A 56 12.21 4.06 -3.17
C ASP A 56 11.68 5.43 -3.66
N TYR A 57 10.37 5.58 -3.79
CA TYR A 57 9.73 6.85 -4.12
C TYR A 57 10.03 7.93 -3.07
N LEU A 58 9.89 7.62 -1.78
CA LEU A 58 10.15 8.58 -0.71
C LEU A 58 11.62 9.04 -0.72
N LEU A 59 12.56 8.10 -0.83
CA LEU A 59 14.00 8.40 -0.91
C LEU A 59 14.32 9.27 -2.12
N ALA A 60 13.76 8.96 -3.29
CA ALA A 60 13.93 9.76 -4.51
C ALA A 60 13.32 11.16 -4.39
N ASN A 61 12.30 11.35 -3.56
CA ASN A 61 11.62 12.62 -3.32
C ASN A 61 12.11 13.34 -2.05
N GLY A 62 13.36 13.11 -1.65
CA GLY A 62 14.05 13.89 -0.62
C GLY A 62 13.71 13.48 0.82
N TRP A 63 13.05 12.34 1.02
CA TRP A 63 12.95 11.78 2.36
C TRP A 63 14.28 11.13 2.72
N GLY A 64 14.95 11.65 3.74
CA GLY A 64 16.13 11.00 4.30
C GLY A 64 15.75 9.67 4.97
N ARG A 65 16.61 8.66 4.84
CA ARG A 65 16.40 7.34 5.46
C ARG A 65 16.12 7.43 6.97
N ALA A 66 16.88 8.25 7.69
CA ALA A 66 16.69 8.45 9.13
C ALA A 66 15.31 9.05 9.47
N GLY A 67 14.79 9.95 8.63
CA GLY A 67 13.46 10.55 8.82
C GLY A 67 12.33 9.54 8.57
N LEU A 68 12.52 8.64 7.61
CA LEU A 68 11.58 7.54 7.37
C LEU A 68 11.57 6.56 8.54
N GLU A 69 12.75 6.13 9.00
CA GLU A 69 12.89 5.25 10.17
C GLU A 69 12.27 5.87 11.43
N GLN A 70 12.49 7.16 11.67
CA GLN A 70 11.89 7.88 12.79
C GLN A 70 10.36 7.88 12.74
N ARG A 71 9.76 8.06 11.55
CA ARG A 71 8.30 8.06 11.38
C ARG A 71 7.70 6.66 11.52
N LEU A 72 8.35 5.65 10.92
CA LEU A 72 7.91 4.27 11.02
C LEU A 72 8.09 3.70 12.43
N GLY A 73 9.09 4.16 13.18
CA GLY A 73 9.31 3.78 14.58
C GLY A 73 8.22 4.26 15.54
N LYS A 74 7.34 5.18 15.12
CA LYS A 74 6.15 5.61 15.89
C LYS A 74 4.95 4.68 15.70
N PHE A 75 5.03 3.72 14.78
CA PHE A 75 3.94 2.80 14.53
C PHE A 75 3.92 1.72 15.62
N PRO A 76 2.76 1.45 16.24
CA PRO A 76 2.65 0.62 17.44
C PRO A 76 3.01 -0.86 17.26
N GLY A 77 3.41 -1.27 16.06
CA GLY A 77 3.95 -2.60 15.77
C GLY A 77 3.66 -3.03 14.34
N ARG A 78 4.52 -3.92 13.81
CA ARG A 78 4.23 -4.61 12.55
C ARG A 78 3.07 -5.58 12.79
N ARG A 79 1.91 -5.29 12.22
CA ARG A 79 0.81 -6.27 12.12
C ARG A 79 1.04 -7.13 10.88
N ARG A 80 0.87 -8.43 11.04
CA ARG A 80 0.91 -9.39 9.93
C ARG A 80 -0.51 -9.87 9.70
N ALA A 81 -1.03 -9.64 8.50
CA ALA A 81 -2.32 -10.19 8.09
C ALA A 81 -2.32 -11.72 8.25
N LEU A 82 -3.45 -12.29 8.68
CA LEU A 82 -3.59 -13.74 8.83
C LEU A 82 -3.55 -14.46 7.48
N LEU A 83 -4.09 -13.79 6.46
CA LEU A 83 -4.20 -14.28 5.10
C LEU A 83 -3.52 -13.32 4.13
N THR A 84 -2.93 -13.86 3.08
CA THR A 84 -2.62 -13.05 1.89
C THR A 84 -3.89 -12.84 1.06
N THR A 85 -3.86 -11.89 0.14
CA THR A 85 -4.95 -11.69 -0.84
C THR A 85 -5.25 -12.98 -1.62
N ASN A 86 -4.22 -13.78 -1.94
CA ASN A 86 -4.39 -15.02 -2.68
C ASN A 86 -4.97 -16.14 -1.80
N ASP A 87 -4.63 -16.19 -0.51
CA ASP A 87 -5.23 -17.13 0.43
C ASP A 87 -6.73 -16.80 0.60
N PHE A 88 -7.05 -15.51 0.78
CA PHE A 88 -8.44 -15.05 0.85
C PHE A 88 -9.23 -15.38 -0.43
N ALA A 89 -8.67 -15.08 -1.60
CA ALA A 89 -9.31 -15.40 -2.87
C ALA A 89 -9.55 -16.91 -3.03
N ARG A 90 -8.62 -17.75 -2.57
CA ARG A 90 -8.79 -19.22 -2.57
C ARG A 90 -9.98 -19.64 -1.71
N LEU A 91 -10.08 -19.14 -0.48
CA LEU A 91 -11.20 -19.43 0.41
C LEU A 91 -12.54 -19.02 -0.22
N CYS A 92 -12.61 -17.86 -0.89
CA CYS A 92 -13.80 -17.45 -1.62
C CYS A 92 -14.19 -18.42 -2.75
N PHE A 93 -13.21 -18.89 -3.54
CA PHE A 93 -13.47 -19.87 -4.61
C PHE A 93 -13.95 -21.22 -4.07
N ASP A 94 -13.45 -21.61 -2.91
CA ASP A 94 -13.80 -22.88 -2.26
C ASP A 94 -15.10 -22.77 -1.44
N GLY A 95 -15.72 -21.58 -1.36
CA GLY A 95 -16.93 -21.31 -0.57
C GLY A 95 -16.71 -21.44 0.93
N VAL A 96 -15.47 -21.24 1.38
CA VAL A 96 -15.05 -21.34 2.79
C VAL A 96 -15.01 -19.95 3.39
N GLU A 97 -15.69 -19.77 4.54
CA GLU A 97 -15.64 -18.52 5.29
C GLU A 97 -14.22 -18.26 5.81
N ALA A 98 -13.75 -17.02 5.66
CA ALA A 98 -12.43 -16.66 6.15
C ALA A 98 -12.41 -16.64 7.69
N PRO A 99 -11.32 -17.06 8.34
CA PRO A 99 -11.17 -16.87 9.78
C PRO A 99 -11.30 -15.37 10.12
N GLU A 100 -12.06 -15.07 11.17
CA GLU A 100 -12.09 -13.72 11.72
C GLU A 100 -10.70 -13.34 12.20
N GLU A 101 -10.20 -12.17 11.81
CA GLU A 101 -8.97 -11.64 12.39
C GLU A 101 -9.25 -11.21 13.85
N GLU A 102 -8.86 -12.04 14.81
CA GLU A 102 -8.95 -11.69 16.22
C GLU A 102 -8.09 -10.45 16.51
N GLY A 103 -8.73 -9.40 17.03
CA GLY A 103 -8.03 -8.35 17.77
C GLY A 103 -7.22 -7.36 16.92
N THR A 104 -7.90 -6.48 16.17
CA THR A 104 -7.73 -5.03 16.36
C THR A 104 -8.84 -4.28 15.61
N PRO A 105 -9.58 -3.37 16.27
CA PRO A 105 -10.53 -2.53 15.56
C PRO A 105 -9.80 -1.69 14.51
N TRP A 106 -10.54 -1.27 13.50
CA TRP A 106 -10.03 -0.38 12.46
C TRP A 106 -9.46 0.89 13.09
N ASP A 107 -8.22 1.21 12.78
CA ASP A 107 -7.52 2.38 13.28
C ASP A 107 -7.77 3.55 12.33
N PHE A 108 -8.60 4.49 12.77
CA PHE A 108 -8.93 5.70 12.01
C PHE A 108 -7.87 6.80 12.16
N THR A 109 -6.75 6.54 12.84
CA THR A 109 -5.62 7.48 12.90
C THR A 109 -5.18 7.83 11.48
N PRO A 110 -5.00 9.13 11.15
CA PRO A 110 -4.57 9.54 9.82
C PRO A 110 -3.27 8.86 9.37
N CYS A 111 -3.21 8.50 8.09
CA CYS A 111 -2.01 7.94 7.48
C CYS A 111 -0.80 8.87 7.65
N LEU A 112 0.39 8.30 7.89
CA LEU A 112 1.66 9.03 8.05
C LEU A 112 2.05 9.88 6.82
N PHE A 113 1.46 9.57 5.67
CA PHE A 113 1.68 10.25 4.40
C PHE A 113 0.55 11.21 4.02
N LEU A 114 -0.46 11.41 4.88
CA LEU A 114 -1.52 12.38 4.64
C LEU A 114 -1.06 13.79 5.03
N LYS A 115 -1.08 14.74 4.09
CA LYS A 115 -0.78 16.15 4.34
C LYS A 115 -1.79 17.03 3.61
N ASN A 116 -2.46 17.93 4.34
CA ASN A 116 -3.47 18.84 3.77
C ASN A 116 -4.52 18.10 2.92
N ASN A 117 -5.05 16.98 3.43
CA ASN A 117 -5.99 16.08 2.74
C ASN A 117 -5.47 15.43 1.44
N CYS A 118 -4.18 15.51 1.15
CA CYS A 118 -3.56 14.86 0.00
C CYS A 118 -2.50 13.85 0.45
N CYS A 119 -2.56 12.65 -0.10
CA CYS A 119 -1.53 11.63 0.10
C CYS A 119 -0.21 12.08 -0.58
N THR A 120 0.90 12.11 0.16
CA THR A 120 2.21 12.50 -0.36
C THR A 120 2.85 11.41 -1.23
N ILE A 121 2.36 10.17 -1.13
CA ILE A 121 2.79 9.03 -1.95
C ILE A 121 1.75 8.64 -3.01
N TYR A 122 0.85 9.57 -3.40
CA TYR A 122 -0.26 9.32 -4.31
C TYR A 122 0.08 8.47 -5.57
N PRO A 123 1.23 8.68 -6.25
CA PRO A 123 1.60 7.91 -7.44
C PRO A 123 1.97 6.44 -7.19
N VAL A 124 2.38 6.11 -5.97
CA VAL A 124 2.84 4.76 -5.57
C VAL A 124 2.00 4.20 -4.42
N ARG A 125 0.70 4.55 -4.39
CA ARG A 125 -0.21 4.08 -3.36
C ARG A 125 -0.40 2.55 -3.47
N PRO A 126 -0.29 1.82 -2.35
CA PRO A 126 -0.62 0.40 -2.31
C PRO A 126 -2.05 0.11 -2.77
N PHE A 127 -2.33 -1.11 -3.22
CA PHE A 127 -3.65 -1.52 -3.71
C PHE A 127 -4.78 -1.38 -2.67
N MET A 128 -4.47 -1.49 -1.37
CA MET A 128 -5.46 -1.34 -0.30
C MET A 128 -5.86 0.12 -0.05
N CYS A 129 -5.16 1.11 -0.64
CA CYS A 129 -5.38 2.55 -0.42
C CYS A 129 -6.30 3.21 -1.45
#